data_AF-A0A830FC55-F1
#
_entry.id   AF-A0A830FC55-F1
#
_cell.length_a   1.000
_cell.length_b   1.000
_cell.length_c   1.000
_cell.angle_alpha   90.00
_cell.angle_beta   90.00
_cell.angle_gamma   90.00
#
_symmetry.space_group_name_H-M   'P 1'
#
loop_
_entity.id
_entity.type
_entity.pdbx_description
1 polymer ?
#
loop_
_entity_poly.entity_id
_entity_poly.type
_entity_poly.pdbx_seq_one_letter_code
_entity_poly.pdbx_strand_id
1 'polypeptide(L)'
;MSVNRRGVVAAALSVVYPGVGHLYLRAWLRAIGWVALSLVTSYVLVPDATLAAYEQAIVAGNFGALGSVAVPLEAAVGVLVVRLCNVVDAYVLAVREATPSQTRDGEPACPACGRSLDTELDFCPWCTTEIEWHYPSESGRDAN
;
A
#
# COMPACT_ATOMS: atom_id res chain seq x y z
N MET A 1 11.32 11.12 -12.73
CA MET A 1 10.23 10.63 -11.84
C MET A 1 10.65 10.87 -10.41
N SER A 2 9.98 11.78 -9.69
CA SER A 2 10.15 11.89 -8.24
C SER A 2 9.55 10.64 -7.59
N VAL A 3 10.30 9.99 -6.70
CA VAL A 3 9.86 8.76 -6.04
C VAL A 3 8.82 9.11 -4.97
N ASN A 4 7.63 8.50 -5.02
CA ASN A 4 6.62 8.65 -3.97
C ASN A 4 7.09 7.94 -2.68
N ARG A 5 7.70 8.72 -1.77
CA ARG A 5 8.29 8.20 -0.51
C ARG A 5 7.26 7.46 0.35
N ARG A 6 6.04 7.99 0.48
CA ARG A 6 4.97 7.34 1.24
C ARG A 6 4.60 5.99 0.64
N GLY A 7 4.51 5.91 -0.68
CA GLY A 7 4.27 4.66 -1.41
C GLY A 7 5.40 3.64 -1.25
N VAL A 8 6.67 4.07 -1.29
CA VAL A 8 7.81 3.17 -1.04
C VAL A 8 7.78 2.62 0.39
N VAL A 9 7.49 3.45 1.39
CA VAL A 9 7.35 3.00 2.78
C VAL A 9 6.19 2.02 2.93
N ALA A 10 5.02 2.33 2.38
CA ALA A 10 3.85 1.45 2.43
C ALA A 10 4.12 0.09 1.75
N ALA A 11 4.80 0.11 0.59
CA ALA A 11 5.21 -1.11 -0.12
C ALA A 11 6.21 -1.93 0.70
N ALA A 12 7.22 -1.30 1.28
CA ALA A 12 8.23 -1.97 2.12
C ALA A 12 7.59 -2.62 3.36
N LEU A 13 6.70 -1.90 4.04
CA LEU A 13 5.94 -2.46 5.17
C LEU A 13 5.07 -3.65 4.76
N SER A 14 4.50 -3.59 3.55
CA SER A 14 3.70 -4.68 2.97
C SER A 14 4.52 -5.93 2.62
N VAL A 15 5.83 -5.79 2.39
CA VAL A 15 6.74 -6.94 2.23
C VAL A 15 6.95 -7.64 3.57
N VAL A 16 7.04 -6.89 4.68
CA VAL A 16 7.24 -7.42 6.04
C VAL A 16 6.05 -8.30 6.41
N TYR A 17 4.83 -7.78 6.30
CA TYR A 17 3.62 -8.55 6.55
C TYR A 17 2.43 -8.01 5.75
N PRO A 18 1.57 -8.88 5.18
CA PRO A 18 0.37 -8.44 4.46
C PRO A 18 -0.51 -7.50 5.29
N GLY A 19 -1.02 -6.44 4.65
CA GLY A 19 -1.86 -5.44 5.31
C GLY A 19 -1.14 -4.37 6.16
N VAL A 20 0.14 -4.51 6.52
CA VAL A 20 0.84 -3.49 7.35
C VAL A 20 1.03 -2.18 6.59
N GLY A 21 1.31 -2.23 5.29
CA GLY A 21 1.36 -1.01 4.48
C GLY A 21 0.02 -0.28 4.42
N HIS A 22 -1.09 -1.02 4.32
CA HIS A 22 -2.44 -0.45 4.39
C HIS A 22 -2.76 0.12 5.76
N LEU A 23 -2.28 -0.52 6.83
CA LEU A 23 -2.40 0.00 8.19
C LEU A 23 -1.65 1.34 8.35
N TYR A 24 -0.45 1.46 7.78
CA TYR A 24 0.32 2.71 7.72
C TYR A 24 -0.45 3.82 6.97
N LEU A 25 -1.10 3.47 5.86
CA LEU A 25 -1.99 4.38 5.11
C LEU A 25 -3.37 4.57 5.77
N ARG A 26 -3.62 3.96 6.94
CA ARG A 26 -4.90 3.98 7.67
C ARG A 26 -6.10 3.42 6.88
N ALA A 27 -5.83 2.58 5.88
CA ALA A 27 -6.84 1.88 5.09
C ALA A 27 -7.28 0.57 5.78
N TRP A 28 -7.99 0.67 6.90
CA TRP A 28 -8.34 -0.44 7.81
C TRP A 28 -9.02 -1.63 7.13
N LEU A 29 -10.04 -1.40 6.30
CA LEU A 29 -10.74 -2.48 5.60
C LEU A 29 -9.82 -3.26 4.66
N ARG A 30 -8.91 -2.56 3.96
CA ARG A 30 -7.91 -3.20 3.10
C ARG A 30 -6.88 -3.97 3.91
N ALA A 31 -6.42 -3.40 5.03
CA ALA A 31 -5.49 -4.08 5.92
C ALA A 31 -6.07 -5.43 6.39
N ILE A 32 -7.30 -5.41 6.92
CA ILE A 32 -8.00 -6.62 7.36
C ILE A 32 -8.22 -7.58 6.19
N GLY A 33 -8.67 -7.08 5.04
CA GLY A 33 -8.91 -7.89 3.84
C GLY A 33 -7.66 -8.63 3.35
N TRP A 34 -6.50 -7.96 3.31
CA TRP A 34 -5.25 -8.58 2.89
C TRP A 34 -4.71 -9.58 3.91
N VAL A 35 -4.85 -9.31 5.21
CA VAL A 35 -4.51 -10.28 6.26
C VAL A 35 -5.39 -11.53 6.14
N ALA A 36 -6.70 -11.35 6.04
CA ALA A 36 -7.66 -12.45 5.90
C ALA A 36 -7.39 -13.27 4.63
N LEU A 37 -7.20 -12.61 3.48
CA LEU A 37 -6.87 -13.29 2.22
C LEU A 37 -5.58 -14.10 2.31
N SER A 38 -4.55 -13.56 2.98
CA SER A 38 -3.28 -14.25 3.16
C SER A 38 -3.42 -15.49 4.06
N LEU A 39 -4.20 -15.39 5.13
CA LEU A 39 -4.50 -16.52 6.01
C LEU A 39 -5.33 -17.59 5.30
N VAL A 40 -6.37 -17.20 4.58
CA VAL A 40 -7.21 -18.13 3.80
C VAL A 40 -6.40 -18.82 2.71
N THR A 41 -5.56 -18.09 1.98
CA THR A 41 -4.68 -18.67 0.94
C THR A 41 -3.73 -19.69 1.54
N SER A 42 -3.10 -19.35 2.68
CA SER A 42 -2.22 -20.27 3.39
C SER A 42 -2.98 -21.50 3.88
N TYR A 43 -4.16 -21.33 4.47
CA TYR A 43 -5.00 -22.42 4.95
C TYR A 43 -5.45 -23.39 3.84
N VAL A 44 -5.78 -22.86 2.65
CA VAL A 44 -6.25 -23.68 1.53
C VAL A 44 -5.10 -24.38 0.81
N LEU A 45 -3.94 -23.74 0.68
CA LEU A 45 -2.85 -24.25 -0.16
C LEU A 45 -1.76 -25.00 0.61
N VAL A 46 -1.54 -24.71 1.89
CA VAL A 46 -0.46 -25.32 2.68
C VAL A 46 -0.94 -26.64 3.30
N PRO A 47 -0.32 -27.79 2.99
CA PRO A 47 -0.72 -29.07 3.56
C PRO A 47 -0.40 -29.18 5.07
N ASP A 48 -1.20 -29.97 5.79
CA ASP A 48 -1.01 -30.23 7.23
C ASP A 48 0.38 -30.81 7.54
N ALA A 49 0.94 -31.63 6.64
CA ALA A 49 2.28 -32.19 6.78
C ALA A 49 3.37 -31.10 6.83
N THR A 50 3.21 -30.03 6.05
CA THR A 50 4.11 -28.88 6.06
C THR A 50 3.98 -28.10 7.37
N LEU A 51 2.75 -27.92 7.88
CA LEU A 51 2.50 -27.28 9.17
C LEU A 51 3.11 -28.07 10.34
N ALA A 52 2.93 -29.39 10.35
CA ALA A 52 3.51 -30.27 11.37
C ALA A 52 5.05 -30.22 11.36
N ALA A 53 5.68 -30.14 10.18
CA ALA A 53 7.13 -29.99 10.06
C ALA A 53 7.61 -28.65 10.64
N TYR A 54 6.89 -27.55 10.39
CA TYR A 54 7.17 -26.25 11.01
C TYR A 54 7.02 -26.29 12.53
N GLU A 55 5.93 -26.87 13.03
CA GLU A 55 5.66 -26.99 14.47
C GLU A 55 6.77 -27.78 15.17
N GLN A 56 7.16 -28.93 14.62
CA GLN A 56 8.25 -29.74 15.15
C GLN A 56 9.57 -28.97 15.22
N ALA A 57 9.91 -28.22 14.17
CA ALA A 57 11.12 -27.41 14.14
C ALA A 57 11.09 -26.29 15.20
N ILE A 58 9.96 -25.62 15.38
CA ILE A 58 9.79 -24.53 16.37
C ILE A 58 9.86 -25.09 17.79
N VAL A 59 9.14 -26.17 18.09
CA VAL A 59 9.12 -26.80 19.42
C VAL A 59 10.50 -27.35 19.78
N ALA A 60 11.22 -27.91 18.81
CA ALA A 60 12.59 -28.37 18.99
C ALA A 60 13.63 -27.23 19.08
N GLY A 61 13.22 -25.97 18.88
CA GLY A 61 14.12 -24.81 18.83
C GLY A 61 15.09 -24.84 17.65
N ASN A 62 14.85 -25.69 16.65
CA ASN A 62 15.72 -25.87 15.50
C ASN A 62 15.33 -24.92 14.37
N PHE A 63 15.58 -23.63 14.55
CA PHE A 63 15.27 -22.59 13.57
C PHE A 63 15.98 -22.80 12.21
N GLY A 64 17.14 -23.47 12.20
CA GLY A 64 17.85 -23.81 10.97
C GLY A 64 17.06 -24.77 10.06
N ALA A 65 16.24 -25.64 10.64
CA ALA A 65 15.39 -26.57 9.88
C ALA A 65 14.19 -25.91 9.20
N LEU A 66 13.82 -24.68 9.60
CA LEU A 66 12.69 -23.96 9.01
C LEU A 66 12.91 -23.66 7.51
N GLY A 67 14.17 -23.37 7.14
CA GLY A 67 14.54 -23.10 5.76
C GLY A 67 14.56 -24.35 4.87
N SER A 68 14.56 -25.55 5.47
CA SER A 68 14.57 -26.82 4.76
C SER A 68 13.20 -27.51 4.69
N VAL A 69 12.16 -26.91 5.27
CA VAL A 69 10.80 -27.46 5.18
C VAL A 69 10.35 -27.44 3.72
N ALA A 70 9.99 -28.60 3.20
CA ALA A 70 9.50 -28.72 1.84
C ALA A 70 8.10 -28.09 1.73
N VAL A 71 8.01 -27.01 0.96
CA VAL A 71 6.75 -26.35 0.62
C VAL A 71 6.40 -26.73 -0.82
N PRO A 72 5.19 -27.27 -1.08
CA PRO A 72 4.74 -27.54 -2.45
C PRO A 72 4.82 -26.29 -3.32
N LEU A 73 5.20 -26.45 -4.58
CA LEU A 73 5.42 -25.33 -5.49
C LEU A 73 4.14 -24.51 -5.69
N GLU A 74 2.99 -25.17 -5.75
CA GLU A 74 1.68 -24.56 -5.92
C GLU A 74 1.35 -23.62 -4.76
N ALA A 75 1.61 -24.06 -3.52
CA ALA A 75 1.42 -23.27 -2.32
C ALA A 75 2.38 -22.08 -2.27
N ALA A 76 3.66 -22.32 -2.57
CA ALA A 76 4.68 -21.28 -2.61
C ALA A 76 4.34 -20.18 -3.64
N VAL A 77 3.94 -20.57 -4.85
CA VAL A 77 3.53 -19.65 -5.92
C VAL A 77 2.26 -18.89 -5.53
N GLY A 78 1.24 -19.58 -5.00
CA GLY A 78 -0.01 -18.95 -4.59
C GLY A 78 0.19 -17.90 -3.50
N VAL A 79 0.95 -18.23 -2.46
CA VAL A 79 1.31 -17.28 -1.39
C VAL A 79 2.17 -16.13 -1.93
N LEU A 80 3.13 -16.41 -2.81
CA LEU A 80 3.97 -15.39 -3.43
C LEU A 80 3.14 -14.39 -4.24
N VAL A 81 2.18 -14.86 -5.03
CA VAL A 81 1.27 -14.00 -5.81
C VAL A 81 0.48 -13.08 -4.87
N VAL A 82 -0.15 -13.63 -3.83
CA VAL A 82 -0.89 -12.81 -2.85
C VAL A 82 0.02 -11.76 -2.20
N ARG A 83 1.25 -12.16 -1.83
CA ARG A 83 2.24 -11.25 -1.23
C ARG A 83 2.61 -10.10 -2.17
N LEU A 84 2.89 -10.39 -3.44
CA LEU A 84 3.23 -9.39 -4.44
C LEU A 84 2.05 -8.46 -4.74
N CYS A 85 0.84 -9.02 -4.89
CA CYS A 85 -0.38 -8.23 -5.12
C CYS A 85 -0.64 -7.26 -3.97
N ASN A 86 -0.50 -7.70 -2.71
CA ASN A 86 -0.63 -6.83 -1.55
C ASN A 86 0.38 -5.66 -1.56
N VAL A 87 1.63 -5.91 -1.93
CA VAL A 87 2.68 -4.88 -2.02
C VAL A 87 2.37 -3.86 -3.11
N VAL A 88 2.02 -4.34 -4.31
CA VAL A 88 1.63 -3.49 -5.44
C VAL A 88 0.41 -2.67 -5.07
N ASP A 89 -0.56 -3.28 -4.41
CA ASP A 89 -1.79 -2.62 -4.00
C ASP A 89 -1.55 -1.48 -2.99
N ALA A 90 -0.68 -1.70 -1.99
CA ALA A 90 -0.29 -0.66 -1.03
C ALA A 90 0.44 0.50 -1.72
N TYR A 91 1.33 0.19 -2.66
CA TYR A 91 2.03 1.22 -3.44
C TYR A 91 1.05 2.05 -4.28
N VAL A 92 0.17 1.39 -5.04
CA VAL A 92 -0.81 2.05 -5.90
C VAL A 92 -1.79 2.90 -5.07
N LEU A 93 -2.21 2.42 -3.90
CA LEU A 93 -3.05 3.19 -2.98
C LEU A 93 -2.37 4.49 -2.56
N ALA A 94 -1.12 4.42 -2.11
CA ALA A 94 -0.36 5.61 -1.70
C ALA A 94 -0.10 6.58 -2.86
N VAL A 95 0.08 6.09 -4.09
CA VAL A 95 0.22 6.95 -5.27
C VAL A 95 -1.09 7.65 -5.60
N ARG A 96 -2.23 6.95 -5.50
CA ARG A 96 -3.56 7.52 -5.73
C ARG A 96 -3.92 8.58 -4.69
N GLU A 97 -3.64 8.32 -3.42
CA GLU A 97 -3.86 9.31 -2.33
C GLU A 97 -2.98 10.56 -2.48
N ALA A 98 -1.80 10.43 -3.09
CA ALA A 98 -0.92 11.56 -3.36
C ALA A 98 -1.28 12.35 -4.63
N THR A 99 -2.16 11.81 -5.48
CA THR A 99 -2.56 12.46 -6.72
C THR A 99 -3.79 13.33 -6.46
N PRO A 100 -3.72 14.66 -6.70
CA PRO A 100 -4.89 15.52 -6.52
C PRO A 100 -6.02 15.09 -7.47
N SER A 101 -7.26 15.18 -6.99
CA SER A 101 -8.46 14.92 -7.80
C SER A 101 -8.49 15.85 -9.00
N GLN A 102 -8.77 15.31 -10.19
CA GLN A 102 -8.90 16.06 -11.44
C GLN A 102 -10.30 15.86 -12.05
N THR A 103 -10.80 16.86 -12.78
CA THR A 103 -12.00 16.77 -13.60
C THR A 103 -11.72 15.93 -14.86
N ARG A 104 -12.76 15.65 -15.65
CA ARG A 104 -12.61 14.91 -16.92
C ARG A 104 -11.71 15.62 -17.93
N ASP A 105 -11.57 16.93 -17.79
CA ASP A 105 -10.77 17.78 -18.67
C ASP A 105 -9.32 17.95 -18.14
N GLY A 106 -8.97 17.28 -17.03
CA GLY A 106 -7.63 17.31 -16.44
C GLY A 106 -7.36 18.51 -15.51
N GLU A 107 -8.36 19.34 -15.27
CA GLU A 107 -8.24 20.47 -14.32
C GLU A 107 -8.34 19.97 -12.87
N PRO A 108 -7.68 20.60 -11.89
CA PRO A 108 -7.84 20.24 -10.48
C PRO A 108 -9.32 20.30 -10.08
N ALA A 109 -9.81 19.32 -9.34
CA ALA A 109 -11.20 19.24 -8.91
C ALA A 109 -11.34 19.53 -7.41
N CYS A 110 -12.37 20.30 -7.04
CA CYS A 110 -12.67 20.65 -5.67
C CYS A 110 -13.00 19.38 -4.85
N PRO A 111 -12.34 19.14 -3.70
CA PRO A 111 -12.61 17.96 -2.88
C PRO A 111 -14.01 17.98 -2.23
N ALA A 112 -14.64 19.15 -2.14
CA ALA A 112 -15.98 19.29 -1.56
C ALA A 112 -17.11 19.07 -2.58
N CYS A 113 -17.01 19.63 -3.78
CA CYS A 113 -18.09 19.60 -4.77
C CYS A 113 -17.74 18.91 -6.10
N GLY A 114 -16.47 18.56 -6.34
CA GLY A 114 -16.00 17.82 -7.52
C GLY A 114 -15.92 18.62 -8.83
N ARG A 115 -16.21 19.93 -8.82
CA ARG A 115 -16.08 20.80 -10.01
C ARG A 115 -14.66 21.31 -10.20
N SER A 116 -14.36 21.83 -11.39
CA SER A 116 -13.05 22.43 -11.70
C SER A 116 -12.72 23.56 -10.72
N LEU A 117 -11.49 23.55 -10.24
CA LEU A 117 -10.89 24.58 -9.41
C LEU A 117 -10.08 25.53 -10.29
N ASP A 118 -10.27 26.82 -10.02
CA ASP A 118 -9.35 27.85 -10.47
C ASP A 118 -8.17 27.91 -9.49
N THR A 119 -6.95 27.70 -9.99
CA THR A 119 -5.73 27.66 -9.16
C THR A 119 -5.26 29.04 -8.71
N GLU A 120 -5.84 30.12 -9.24
CA GLU A 120 -5.53 31.49 -8.83
C GLU A 120 -6.34 31.95 -7.60
N LEU A 121 -7.33 31.16 -7.17
CA LEU A 121 -8.23 31.48 -6.07
C LEU A 121 -8.00 30.57 -4.86
N ASP A 122 -7.97 31.15 -3.66
CA ASP A 122 -7.88 30.42 -2.38
C ASP A 122 -9.25 29.86 -1.92
N PHE A 123 -10.26 29.89 -2.78
CA PHE A 123 -11.58 29.33 -2.53
C PHE A 123 -12.17 28.73 -3.83
N CYS A 124 -13.05 27.75 -3.67
CA CYS A 124 -13.75 27.17 -4.81
C CYS A 124 -14.83 28.14 -5.33
N PRO A 125 -14.80 28.55 -6.62
CA PRO A 125 -15.81 29.47 -7.19
C PRO A 125 -17.25 28.92 -7.17
N TRP A 126 -17.40 27.60 -7.03
CA TRP A 126 -18.69 26.92 -7.16
C TRP A 126 -19.41 26.68 -5.83
N CYS A 127 -18.66 26.40 -4.77
CA CYS A 127 -19.23 26.06 -3.45
C CYS A 127 -18.65 26.87 -2.31
N THR A 128 -17.71 27.78 -2.61
CA THR A 128 -17.11 28.71 -1.63
C THR A 128 -16.32 28.00 -0.52
N THR A 129 -15.95 26.73 -0.71
CA THR A 129 -15.00 26.04 0.18
C THR A 129 -13.62 26.67 0.04
N GLU A 130 -13.02 27.11 1.14
CA GLU A 130 -11.63 27.58 1.18
C GLU A 130 -10.65 26.45 0.83
N ILE A 131 -9.61 26.78 0.08
CA ILE A 131 -8.62 25.85 -0.45
C ILE A 131 -7.23 26.30 0.00
N GLU A 132 -6.47 25.40 0.62
CA GLU A 132 -5.09 25.66 1.01
C GLU A 132 -4.14 25.15 -0.08
N TRP A 133 -3.37 26.06 -0.69
CA TRP A 133 -2.40 25.73 -1.73
C TRP A 133 -1.00 25.51 -1.13
N HIS A 134 -0.39 24.37 -1.44
CA HIS A 134 1.02 24.14 -1.13
C HIS A 134 1.89 24.49 -2.35
N TYR A 135 2.28 25.77 -2.46
CA TYR A 135 3.24 26.20 -3.47
C TYR A 135 4.66 25.74 -3.06
N PRO A 136 5.38 24.95 -3.89
CA PRO A 136 6.77 24.63 -3.60
C PRO A 136 7.59 25.93 -3.60
N SER A 137 8.24 26.24 -2.48
CA SER A 137 9.04 27.46 -2.35
C SER A 137 10.23 27.44 -3.31
N GLU A 138 10.42 28.52 -4.06
CA GLU A 138 11.58 28.74 -4.92
C GLU A 138 12.82 29.12 -4.09
N SER A 139 13.33 28.22 -3.25
CA SER A 139 14.57 28.47 -2.51
C SER A 139 15.79 28.22 -3.42
N GLY A 140 16.23 29.24 -4.18
CA GLY A 140 17.53 29.13 -4.86
C GLY A 140 17.90 30.11 -5.98
N ARG A 141 17.19 31.22 -6.19
CA ARG A 141 17.54 32.18 -7.27
C ARG A 141 18.04 33.55 -6.79
N ASP A 142 18.53 33.65 -5.55
CA ASP A 142 18.98 34.93 -4.98
C ASP A 142 20.45 34.89 -4.53
N ALA A 143 21.29 34.12 -5.22
CA ALA A 143 22.74 34.10 -5.00
C ALA A 143 23.50 34.24 -6.32
N ASN A 144 23.43 35.42 -6.93
CA ASN A 144 24.49 35.96 -7.80
C ASN A 144 24.40 37.49 -7.88
#